data_AF-C2CIK2-F1
#
_entry.id   AF-C2CIK2-F1
#
_cell.length_a   1.000
_cell.length_b   1.000
_cell.length_c   1.000
_cell.angle_alpha   90.00
_cell.angle_beta   90.00
_cell.angle_gamma   90.00
#
_symmetry.space_group_name_H-M   'P 1'
#
loop_
_entity.id
_entity.type
_entity.pdbx_description
1 polymer ?
#
loop_
_entity_poly.entity_id
_entity_poly.type
_entity_poly.pdbx_seq_one_letter_code
_entity_poly.pdbx_strand_id
1 'polypeptide(L)'
;MNGIDLSKKYFYDIAYPIFKKNCPEILDISSIGLVGEGSECFGLDDDISKDHDFGPGFCIWLSEDDVKIYKNSIESVLKKLPKEFLGYKRIDSQIADKRVGLFSVEDFYEKYTSVRKFPINDIDFLKIPESFLATVTNGEIFLDNCKLFSAYRKYLLDFYPEDVIRKKLAAYLFQMAQAGQYNLKRSLDRSDISATFFAKAEFMEALFGVLFLFAKVYMPYYKLRYKRLVQINYYPSQLFEDMNKFILANSKKDLLYLSEKLSIYVKDILKYRSITRSNDDFLLTHAIEVQNSIKNPQIRAINLVKGN
;
A
#
# COMPACT_ATOMS: atom_id res chain seq x y z
N MET A 1 -17.58 -0.23 -15.68
CA MET A 1 -16.21 0.25 -15.99
C MET A 1 -15.55 0.59 -14.66
N ASN A 2 -14.31 0.15 -14.43
CA ASN A 2 -13.55 0.54 -13.24
C ASN A 2 -12.96 1.95 -13.42
N GLY A 3 -12.47 2.56 -12.34
CA GLY A 3 -12.00 3.94 -12.38
C GLY A 3 -10.74 4.17 -13.20
N ILE A 4 -9.78 3.24 -13.21
CA ILE A 4 -8.57 3.35 -14.06
C ILE A 4 -8.94 3.36 -15.54
N ASP A 5 -9.80 2.42 -15.98
CA ASP A 5 -10.23 2.32 -17.37
C ASP A 5 -10.99 3.57 -17.81
N LEU A 6 -11.86 4.10 -16.94
CA LEU A 6 -12.59 5.35 -17.18
C LEU A 6 -11.63 6.53 -17.35
N SER A 7 -10.67 6.68 -16.44
CA SER A 7 -9.65 7.73 -16.46
C SER A 7 -8.74 7.64 -17.67
N LYS A 8 -8.30 6.43 -18.02
CA LYS A 8 -7.45 6.17 -19.19
C LYS A 8 -8.19 6.51 -20.48
N LYS A 9 -9.43 6.07 -20.62
CA LYS A 9 -10.27 6.38 -21.79
C LYS A 9 -10.57 7.88 -21.89
N TYR A 10 -10.88 8.53 -20.76
CA TYR A 10 -11.08 9.97 -20.71
C TYR A 10 -9.82 10.74 -21.12
N PHE A 11 -8.64 10.29 -20.69
CA PHE A 11 -7.38 10.89 -21.12
C PHE A 11 -7.19 10.76 -22.63
N TYR A 12 -7.27 9.56 -23.20
CA TYR A 12 -6.98 9.34 -24.61
C TYR A 12 -8.04 9.92 -25.56
N ASP A 13 -9.33 9.76 -25.24
CA ASP A 13 -10.42 10.16 -26.13
C ASP A 13 -10.68 11.67 -26.07
N ILE A 14 -10.47 12.31 -24.90
CA ILE A 14 -10.84 13.71 -24.67
C ILE A 14 -9.62 14.58 -24.41
N ALA A 15 -8.83 14.28 -23.39
CA ALA A 15 -7.79 15.21 -22.95
C ALA A 15 -6.59 15.27 -23.92
N TYR A 16 -6.11 14.13 -24.41
CA TYR A 16 -4.92 14.03 -25.25
C TYR A 16 -5.04 14.86 -26.54
N PRO A 17 -6.14 14.78 -27.33
CA PRO A 17 -6.31 15.65 -28.50
C PRO A 17 -6.33 17.15 -28.15
N ILE A 18 -6.90 17.52 -27.00
CA ILE A 18 -6.98 18.92 -26.55
C ILE A 18 -5.59 19.42 -26.13
N PHE A 19 -4.83 18.63 -25.36
CA PHE A 19 -3.44 18.97 -25.01
C PHE A 19 -2.57 19.07 -26.26
N LYS A 20 -2.65 18.10 -27.18
CA LYS A 20 -1.90 18.11 -28.44
C LYS A 20 -2.15 19.36 -29.28
N LYS A 21 -3.36 19.93 -29.23
CA LYS A 21 -3.71 21.16 -29.96
C LYS A 21 -3.26 22.44 -29.25
N ASN A 22 -3.35 22.49 -27.92
CA ASN A 22 -3.22 23.75 -27.17
C ASN A 22 -1.87 23.90 -26.45
N CYS A 23 -1.29 22.82 -25.95
CA CYS A 23 -0.01 22.79 -25.23
C CYS A 23 0.70 21.43 -25.49
N PRO A 24 1.09 21.11 -26.74
CA PRO A 24 1.68 19.83 -27.10
C PRO A 24 2.96 19.52 -26.32
N GLU A 25 3.75 20.54 -25.99
CA GLU A 25 5.01 20.43 -25.25
C GLU A 25 4.82 19.72 -23.90
N ILE A 26 3.66 19.88 -23.25
CA ILE A 26 3.35 19.22 -21.97
C ILE A 26 3.34 17.69 -22.12
N LEU A 27 2.88 17.18 -23.26
CA LEU A 27 2.86 15.75 -23.52
C LEU A 27 4.27 15.18 -23.62
N ASP A 28 5.27 15.98 -23.99
CA ASP A 28 6.66 15.53 -24.17
C ASP A 28 7.50 15.56 -22.89
N ILE A 29 7.03 16.26 -21.85
CA ILE A 29 7.79 16.44 -20.59
C ILE A 29 7.06 15.92 -19.34
N SER A 30 5.78 15.58 -19.44
CA SER A 30 4.98 15.09 -18.31
C SER A 30 4.81 13.57 -18.27
N SER A 31 4.58 13.04 -17.08
CA SER A 31 3.94 11.74 -16.92
C SER A 31 2.46 11.97 -16.58
N ILE A 32 1.57 11.20 -17.19
CA ILE A 32 0.12 11.32 -17.04
C ILE A 32 -0.45 9.95 -16.71
N GLY A 33 -1.32 9.88 -15.71
CA GLY A 33 -1.86 8.62 -15.22
C GLY A 33 -2.90 8.80 -14.13
N LEU A 34 -3.23 7.71 -13.45
CA LEU A 34 -4.04 7.72 -12.23
C LEU A 34 -3.29 6.94 -11.16
N VAL A 35 -2.69 7.66 -10.21
CA VAL A 35 -1.95 7.13 -9.05
C VAL A 35 -2.30 8.00 -7.86
N GLY A 36 -2.52 7.39 -6.70
CA GLY A 36 -2.87 8.12 -5.50
C GLY A 36 -3.89 7.40 -4.63
N GLU A 37 -4.66 8.18 -3.88
CA GLU A 37 -5.66 7.66 -2.95
C GLU A 37 -6.88 7.08 -3.69
N GLY A 38 -7.66 6.27 -2.98
CA GLY A 38 -8.92 5.72 -3.51
C GLY A 38 -8.79 4.31 -4.05
N SER A 39 -9.88 3.54 -3.98
CA SER A 39 -9.93 2.15 -4.45
C SER A 39 -9.76 2.03 -5.96
N GLU A 40 -10.13 3.06 -6.71
CA GLU A 40 -9.96 3.18 -8.15
C GLU A 40 -8.49 3.09 -8.56
N CYS A 41 -7.60 3.76 -7.82
CA CYS A 41 -6.16 3.68 -8.07
C CYS A 41 -5.59 2.27 -7.80
N PHE A 42 -6.28 1.43 -7.02
CA PHE A 42 -5.92 0.03 -6.84
C PHE A 42 -6.65 -0.92 -7.82
N GLY A 43 -7.59 -0.42 -8.62
CA GLY A 43 -8.50 -1.25 -9.43
C GLY A 43 -9.39 -2.15 -8.57
N LEU A 44 -9.74 -1.68 -7.37
CA LEU A 44 -10.56 -2.38 -6.37
C LEU A 44 -11.90 -1.68 -6.12
N ASP A 45 -12.23 -0.68 -6.94
CA ASP A 45 -13.51 0.01 -6.92
C ASP A 45 -14.65 -0.91 -7.39
N ASP A 46 -15.81 -0.72 -6.79
CA ASP A 46 -17.05 -1.40 -7.11
C ASP A 46 -18.20 -0.38 -7.22
N ASP A 47 -19.43 -0.84 -7.46
CA ASP A 47 -20.58 0.06 -7.62
C ASP A 47 -20.93 0.84 -6.34
N ILE A 48 -20.47 0.38 -5.18
CA ILE A 48 -20.72 1.04 -3.89
C ILE A 48 -19.73 2.20 -3.66
N SER A 49 -18.49 2.07 -4.12
CA SER A 49 -17.42 3.05 -3.89
C SER A 49 -17.36 4.18 -4.93
N LYS A 50 -18.49 4.62 -5.48
CA LYS A 50 -18.58 5.66 -6.53
C LYS A 50 -19.18 6.98 -6.04
N ASP A 51 -19.40 7.09 -4.74
CA ASP A 51 -20.13 8.17 -4.08
C ASP A 51 -19.29 9.45 -3.86
N HIS A 52 -17.95 9.35 -3.90
CA HIS A 52 -17.03 10.46 -3.82
C HIS A 52 -15.70 10.14 -4.51
N ASP A 53 -15.03 11.15 -5.05
CA ASP A 53 -13.72 11.08 -5.72
C ASP A 53 -13.61 10.08 -6.90
N PHE A 54 -14.74 9.54 -7.36
CA PHE A 54 -14.85 8.67 -8.52
C PHE A 54 -15.36 9.46 -9.73
N GLY A 55 -14.77 9.23 -10.91
CA GLY A 55 -15.20 9.84 -12.17
C GLY A 55 -14.02 10.25 -13.06
N PRO A 56 -14.30 10.83 -14.25
CA PRO A 56 -13.25 11.19 -15.21
C PRO A 56 -12.22 12.13 -14.57
N GLY A 57 -10.94 11.77 -14.69
CA GLY A 57 -9.85 12.55 -14.13
C GLY A 57 -8.53 11.80 -14.25
N PHE A 58 -7.43 12.54 -14.26
CA PHE A 58 -6.07 11.99 -14.32
C PHE A 58 -5.12 12.99 -13.67
N CYS A 59 -3.97 12.51 -13.24
CA CYS A 59 -2.87 13.29 -12.72
C CYS A 59 -1.90 13.64 -13.85
N ILE A 60 -1.31 14.82 -13.77
CA ILE A 60 -0.18 15.26 -14.61
C ILE A 60 0.96 15.55 -13.65
N TRP A 61 2.07 14.84 -13.80
CA TRP A 61 3.29 15.05 -13.02
C TRP A 61 4.38 15.69 -13.87
N LEU A 62 4.96 16.77 -13.33
CA LEU A 62 6.04 17.56 -13.91
C LEU A 62 7.06 17.87 -12.82
N SER A 63 8.31 18.20 -13.19
CA SER A 63 9.24 18.76 -12.21
C SER A 63 8.69 20.10 -11.67
N GLU A 64 9.06 20.47 -10.46
CA GLU A 64 8.69 21.78 -9.90
C GLU A 64 9.03 22.97 -10.82
N ASP A 65 10.18 22.90 -11.50
CA ASP A 65 10.62 23.98 -12.40
C ASP A 65 9.72 24.05 -13.64
N ASP A 66 9.33 22.91 -14.20
CA ASP A 66 8.35 22.87 -15.28
C ASP A 66 6.96 23.33 -14.81
N VAL A 67 6.56 22.99 -13.59
CA VAL A 67 5.30 23.50 -13.01
C VAL A 67 5.30 25.03 -12.95
N LYS A 68 6.40 25.67 -12.52
CA LYS A 68 6.51 27.14 -12.47
C LYS A 68 6.29 27.78 -13.85
N ILE A 69 6.76 27.12 -14.92
CA ILE A 69 6.64 27.62 -16.29
C ILE A 69 5.24 27.36 -16.87
N TYR A 70 4.72 26.14 -16.69
CA TYR A 70 3.58 25.65 -17.46
C TYR A 70 2.24 25.62 -16.71
N LYS A 71 2.22 25.88 -15.39
CA LYS A 71 1.01 25.76 -14.55
C LYS A 71 -0.22 26.44 -15.14
N ASN A 72 -0.12 27.71 -15.51
CA ASN A 72 -1.27 28.48 -16.01
C ASN A 72 -1.84 27.90 -17.32
N SER A 73 -0.97 27.46 -18.23
CA SER A 73 -1.36 26.83 -19.50
C SER A 73 -2.08 25.50 -19.26
N ILE A 74 -1.51 24.65 -18.40
CA ILE A 74 -2.10 23.35 -18.04
C ILE A 74 -3.46 23.54 -17.35
N GLU A 75 -3.55 24.43 -16.36
CA GLU A 75 -4.80 24.67 -15.63
C GLU A 75 -5.88 25.27 -16.54
N SER A 76 -5.51 26.12 -17.51
CA SER A 76 -6.43 26.64 -18.53
C SER A 76 -7.02 25.52 -19.40
N VAL A 77 -6.21 24.54 -19.80
CA VAL A 77 -6.68 23.37 -20.53
C VAL A 77 -7.58 22.49 -19.66
N LEU A 78 -7.15 22.16 -18.43
CA LEU A 78 -7.91 21.33 -17.49
C LEU A 78 -9.31 21.91 -17.17
N LYS A 79 -9.44 23.25 -17.13
CA LYS A 79 -10.73 23.93 -16.93
C LYS A 79 -11.71 23.73 -18.10
N LYS A 80 -11.20 23.53 -19.32
CA LYS A 80 -12.01 23.34 -20.54
C LYS A 80 -12.46 21.88 -20.72
N LEU A 81 -11.86 20.94 -20.01
CA LEU A 81 -12.22 19.54 -20.17
C LEU A 81 -13.65 19.25 -19.63
N PRO A 82 -14.44 18.40 -20.31
CA PRO A 82 -15.78 18.03 -19.87
C PRO A 82 -15.79 17.44 -18.46
N LYS A 83 -16.69 17.91 -17.59
CA LYS A 83 -16.82 17.36 -16.23
C LYS A 83 -17.54 16.01 -16.18
N GLU A 84 -18.18 15.63 -17.28
CA GLU A 84 -18.90 14.38 -17.45
C GLU A 84 -18.35 13.61 -18.66
N PHE A 85 -18.19 12.30 -18.50
CA PHE A 85 -17.75 11.41 -19.56
C PHE A 85 -18.35 10.02 -19.36
N LEU A 86 -18.96 9.46 -20.40
CA LEU A 86 -19.64 8.15 -20.38
C LEU A 86 -20.69 8.03 -19.25
N GLY A 87 -21.40 9.12 -18.95
CA GLY A 87 -22.40 9.17 -17.88
C GLY A 87 -21.82 9.24 -16.46
N TYR A 88 -20.50 9.37 -16.32
CA TYR A 88 -19.84 9.56 -15.04
C TYR A 88 -19.40 11.01 -14.85
N LYS A 89 -19.66 11.56 -13.66
CA LYS A 89 -19.22 12.89 -13.24
C LYS A 89 -18.40 12.76 -11.97
N ARG A 90 -17.20 13.35 -11.95
CA ARG A 90 -16.37 13.39 -10.75
C ARG A 90 -16.99 14.34 -9.72
N ILE A 91 -17.18 13.83 -8.51
CA ILE A 91 -17.59 14.61 -7.34
C ILE A 91 -16.40 14.63 -6.39
N ASP A 92 -15.69 15.75 -6.36
CA ASP A 92 -14.54 15.91 -5.46
C ASP A 92 -15.03 16.00 -4.01
N SER A 93 -14.33 15.32 -3.10
CA SER A 93 -14.56 15.44 -1.67
C SER A 93 -14.26 16.85 -1.19
N GLN A 94 -15.09 17.38 -0.29
CA GLN A 94 -14.87 18.71 0.31
C GLN A 94 -13.78 18.71 1.40
N ILE A 95 -13.44 17.54 1.92
CA ILE A 95 -12.51 17.38 3.05
C ILE A 95 -11.15 16.86 2.57
N ALA A 96 -11.11 16.15 1.45
CA ALA A 96 -9.87 15.60 0.91
C ALA A 96 -9.11 16.63 0.07
N ASP A 97 -7.78 16.51 0.08
CA ASP A 97 -6.94 17.24 -0.87
C ASP A 97 -7.27 16.84 -2.32
N LYS A 98 -6.86 17.70 -3.24
CA LYS A 98 -6.88 17.44 -4.69
C LYS A 98 -6.23 16.08 -5.01
N ARG A 99 -7.00 15.19 -5.66
CA ARG A 99 -6.54 13.85 -6.10
C ARG A 99 -6.20 13.71 -7.57
N VAL A 100 -6.65 14.64 -8.42
CA VAL A 100 -6.40 14.64 -9.88
C VAL A 100 -6.01 16.02 -10.37
N GLY A 101 -5.38 16.10 -11.55
CA GLY A 101 -4.91 17.33 -12.18
C GLY A 101 -3.39 17.49 -12.06
N LEU A 102 -2.91 18.73 -12.14
CA LEU A 102 -1.48 19.03 -12.09
C LEU A 102 -0.88 18.87 -10.69
N PHE A 103 0.25 18.17 -10.62
CA PHE A 103 1.13 18.01 -9.45
C PHE A 103 2.60 18.23 -9.88
N SER A 104 3.42 18.80 -8.99
CA SER A 104 4.87 18.60 -9.10
C SER A 104 5.21 17.19 -8.63
N VAL A 105 6.27 16.60 -9.18
CA VAL A 105 6.76 15.29 -8.73
C VAL A 105 7.18 15.37 -7.26
N GLU A 106 7.88 16.43 -6.91
CA GLU A 106 8.46 16.67 -5.60
C GLU A 106 7.39 16.80 -4.52
N ASP A 107 6.36 17.65 -4.70
CA ASP A 107 5.29 17.81 -3.71
C ASP A 107 4.45 16.53 -3.60
N PHE A 108 4.22 15.83 -4.72
CA PHE A 108 3.48 14.56 -4.71
C PHE A 108 4.18 13.51 -3.84
N TYR A 109 5.48 13.28 -4.04
CA TYR A 109 6.19 12.29 -3.23
C TYR A 109 6.46 12.78 -1.80
N GLU A 110 6.72 14.07 -1.57
CA GLU A 110 6.93 14.59 -0.22
C GLU A 110 5.69 14.44 0.65
N LYS A 111 4.48 14.65 0.09
CA LYS A 111 3.21 14.41 0.81
C LYS A 111 3.15 13.03 1.45
N TYR A 112 3.64 12.00 0.77
CA TYR A 112 3.52 10.61 1.21
C TYR A 112 4.77 10.02 1.84
N THR A 113 5.95 10.57 1.54
CA THR A 113 7.24 10.03 1.99
C THR A 113 8.00 10.97 2.93
N SER A 114 7.55 12.23 3.07
CA SER A 114 8.28 13.32 3.73
C SER A 114 9.65 13.62 3.12
N VAL A 115 9.89 13.17 1.89
CA VAL A 115 11.15 13.31 1.16
C VAL A 115 10.88 13.85 -0.24
N ARG A 116 11.60 14.90 -0.64
CA ARG A 116 11.52 15.49 -2.00
C ARG A 116 12.48 14.84 -3.01
N LYS A 117 13.53 14.17 -2.52
CA LYS A 117 14.60 13.59 -3.35
C LYS A 117 15.00 12.20 -2.90
N PHE A 118 15.11 11.29 -3.84
CA PHE A 118 15.49 9.89 -3.61
C PHE A 118 16.99 9.69 -3.87
N PRO A 119 17.66 8.72 -3.22
CA PRO A 119 17.11 7.66 -2.37
C PRO A 119 16.72 8.12 -0.95
N ILE A 120 15.87 7.34 -0.29
CA ILE A 120 15.48 7.53 1.12
C ILE A 120 16.44 6.69 1.98
N ASN A 121 17.00 7.26 3.06
CA ASN A 121 17.82 6.47 3.99
C ASN A 121 16.94 5.48 4.78
N ASP A 122 17.51 4.35 5.15
CA ASP A 122 16.75 3.23 5.75
C ASP A 122 15.94 3.61 7.00
N ILE A 123 16.46 4.50 7.87
CA ILE A 123 15.76 4.92 9.10
C ILE A 123 14.54 5.76 8.78
N ASP A 124 14.65 6.69 7.83
CA ASP A 124 13.50 7.48 7.39
C ASP A 124 12.49 6.63 6.63
N PHE A 125 12.96 5.62 5.88
CA PHE A 125 12.07 4.67 5.20
C PHE A 125 11.18 3.91 6.19
N LEU A 126 11.69 3.55 7.37
CA LEU A 126 10.90 2.93 8.45
C LEU A 126 9.81 3.83 9.04
N LYS A 127 9.92 5.15 8.90
CA LYS A 127 8.94 6.11 9.44
C LYS A 127 7.76 6.33 8.50
N ILE A 128 7.88 5.92 7.24
CA ILE A 128 6.83 6.12 6.24
C ILE A 128 5.75 5.05 6.42
N PRO A 129 4.47 5.44 6.61
CA PRO A 129 3.37 4.49 6.66
C PRO A 129 3.30 3.64 5.38
N GLU A 130 3.13 2.32 5.52
CA GLU A 130 3.09 1.42 4.36
C GLU A 130 1.95 1.78 3.40
N SER A 131 0.82 2.24 3.95
CA SER A 131 -0.32 2.68 3.14
C SER A 131 0.02 3.87 2.25
N PHE A 132 0.94 4.75 2.66
CA PHE A 132 1.37 5.88 1.84
C PHE A 132 2.31 5.42 0.72
N LEU A 133 3.20 4.47 0.99
CA LEU A 133 4.03 3.85 -0.04
C LEU A 133 3.18 3.07 -1.05
N ALA A 134 2.15 2.37 -0.59
CA ALA A 134 1.17 1.72 -1.45
C ALA A 134 0.43 2.74 -2.33
N THR A 135 0.06 3.91 -1.78
CA THR A 135 -0.60 5.00 -2.51
C THR A 135 0.24 5.54 -3.67
N VAL A 136 1.54 5.76 -3.48
CA VAL A 136 2.39 6.33 -4.55
C VAL A 136 2.92 5.29 -5.55
N THR A 137 2.72 3.99 -5.27
CA THR A 137 3.12 2.88 -6.15
C THR A 137 1.96 2.13 -6.79
N ASN A 138 0.72 2.47 -6.45
CA ASN A 138 -0.48 1.91 -7.10
C ASN A 138 -0.75 2.55 -8.46
N GLY A 139 -1.88 2.23 -9.06
CA GLY A 139 -2.38 2.94 -10.24
C GLY A 139 -1.65 2.61 -11.53
N GLU A 140 -1.96 3.37 -12.56
CA GLU A 140 -1.43 3.19 -13.90
C GLU A 140 -0.95 4.52 -14.50
N ILE A 141 0.17 4.47 -15.21
CA ILE A 141 0.70 5.59 -15.99
C ILE A 141 0.31 5.36 -17.45
N PHE A 142 -0.41 6.32 -18.02
CA PHE A 142 -0.92 6.28 -19.39
C PHE A 142 0.11 6.81 -20.38
N LEU A 143 0.85 7.85 -20.00
CA LEU A 143 1.93 8.48 -20.75
C LEU A 143 3.10 8.74 -19.78
N ASP A 144 4.32 8.38 -20.13
CA ASP A 144 5.44 8.43 -19.17
C ASP A 144 6.66 9.15 -19.75
N ASN A 145 6.57 10.48 -19.89
CA ASN A 145 7.66 11.30 -20.43
C ASN A 145 8.39 12.14 -19.36
N CYS A 146 7.88 12.21 -18.13
CA CYS A 146 8.61 12.82 -17.01
C CYS A 146 9.56 11.80 -16.37
N LYS A 147 10.81 11.79 -16.82
CA LYS A 147 11.84 10.85 -16.33
C LYS A 147 12.02 10.87 -14.81
N LEU A 148 11.83 12.04 -14.18
CA LEU A 148 11.93 12.17 -12.72
C LEU A 148 10.84 11.37 -12.01
N PHE A 149 9.60 11.44 -12.49
CA PHE A 149 8.49 10.66 -11.96
C PHE A 149 8.75 9.15 -12.10
N SER A 150 9.16 8.71 -13.29
CA SER A 150 9.44 7.30 -13.56
C SER A 150 10.58 6.77 -12.68
N ALA A 151 11.63 7.58 -12.47
CA ALA A 151 12.77 7.22 -11.63
C ALA A 151 12.35 7.04 -10.15
N TYR A 152 11.57 7.97 -9.59
CA TYR A 152 11.09 7.87 -8.21
C TYR A 152 10.11 6.71 -8.03
N ARG A 153 9.18 6.53 -8.97
CA ARG A 153 8.23 5.41 -8.94
C ARG A 153 8.96 4.07 -8.99
N LYS A 154 9.93 3.94 -9.89
CA LYS A 154 10.75 2.72 -10.02
C LYS A 154 11.51 2.43 -8.72
N TYR A 155 12.18 3.44 -8.15
CA TYR A 155 12.89 3.28 -6.89
C TYR A 155 12.00 2.70 -5.78
N LEU A 156 10.76 3.21 -5.64
CA LEU A 156 9.83 2.68 -4.64
C LEU A 156 9.30 1.29 -5.00
N LEU A 157 9.07 1.00 -6.29
CA LEU A 157 8.65 -0.33 -6.77
C LEU A 157 9.73 -1.40 -6.61
N ASP A 158 11.02 -1.02 -6.56
CA ASP A 158 12.13 -1.91 -6.21
C ASP A 158 12.09 -2.35 -4.72
N PHE A 159 11.11 -1.84 -3.96
CA PHE A 159 10.75 -2.19 -2.58
C PHE A 159 11.76 -1.75 -1.52
N TYR A 160 11.51 -2.14 -0.27
CA TYR A 160 12.34 -1.76 0.87
C TYR A 160 13.78 -2.32 0.79
N PRO A 161 14.78 -1.60 1.35
CA PRO A 161 16.08 -2.17 1.67
C PRO A 161 15.96 -3.37 2.62
N GLU A 162 16.89 -4.32 2.52
CA GLU A 162 16.82 -5.61 3.23
C GLU A 162 16.71 -5.47 4.76
N ASP A 163 17.48 -4.56 5.38
CA ASP A 163 17.42 -4.36 6.84
C ASP A 163 16.10 -3.71 7.29
N VAL A 164 15.47 -2.90 6.42
CA VAL A 164 14.12 -2.34 6.65
C VAL A 164 13.09 -3.46 6.61
N ILE A 165 13.17 -4.36 5.62
CA ILE A 165 12.30 -5.57 5.53
C ILE A 165 12.44 -6.40 6.80
N ARG A 166 13.67 -6.70 7.22
CA ARG A 166 13.94 -7.51 8.42
C ARG A 166 13.38 -6.87 9.67
N LYS A 167 13.52 -5.55 9.81
CA LYS A 167 12.99 -4.84 10.98
C LYS A 167 11.48 -4.86 11.06
N LYS A 168 10.79 -4.60 9.94
CA LYS A 168 9.33 -4.69 9.83
C LYS A 168 8.84 -6.11 10.07
N LEU A 169 9.49 -7.09 9.44
CA LEU A 169 9.17 -8.51 9.60
C LEU A 169 9.31 -8.95 11.06
N ALA A 170 10.42 -8.61 11.73
CA ALA A 170 10.62 -8.93 13.14
C ALA A 170 9.51 -8.36 14.04
N ALA A 171 9.09 -7.12 13.80
CA ALA A 171 8.01 -6.48 14.56
C ALA A 171 6.66 -7.16 14.33
N TYR A 172 6.30 -7.47 13.08
CA TYR A 172 5.06 -8.21 12.78
C TYR A 172 5.05 -9.63 13.34
N LEU A 173 6.17 -10.37 13.24
CA LEU A 173 6.27 -11.71 13.83
C LEU A 173 6.09 -11.67 15.35
N PHE A 174 6.67 -10.67 16.02
CA PHE A 174 6.45 -10.43 17.45
C PHE A 174 4.97 -10.16 17.76
N GLN A 175 4.33 -9.28 16.99
CA GLN A 175 2.91 -8.93 17.18
C GLN A 175 1.99 -10.15 16.96
N MET A 176 2.25 -10.98 15.94
CA MET A 176 1.55 -12.25 15.75
C MET A 176 1.72 -13.19 16.94
N ALA A 177 2.95 -13.39 17.42
CA ALA A 177 3.23 -14.24 18.58
C ALA A 177 2.51 -13.73 19.84
N GLN A 178 2.61 -12.43 20.10
CA GLN A 178 2.05 -11.80 21.29
C GLN A 178 0.51 -11.84 21.25
N ALA A 179 -0.11 -11.40 20.16
CA ALA A 179 -1.57 -11.32 20.04
C ALA A 179 -2.20 -12.71 19.90
N GLY A 180 -1.70 -13.53 18.97
CA GLY A 180 -2.28 -14.83 18.62
C GLY A 180 -1.85 -15.97 19.53
N GLN A 181 -0.54 -16.25 19.63
CA GLN A 181 -0.05 -17.45 20.31
C GLN A 181 -0.03 -17.30 21.85
N TYR A 182 0.08 -16.07 22.38
CA TYR A 182 0.19 -15.82 23.81
C TYR A 182 -1.07 -15.22 24.44
N ASN A 183 -1.53 -14.05 23.98
CA ASN A 183 -2.61 -13.31 24.64
C ASN A 183 -4.01 -13.87 24.33
N LEU A 184 -4.26 -14.35 23.11
CA LEU A 184 -5.59 -14.85 22.70
C LEU A 184 -6.13 -15.91 23.66
N LYS A 185 -5.32 -16.92 24.01
CA LYS A 185 -5.72 -17.96 24.98
C LYS A 185 -6.10 -17.37 26.33
N ARG A 186 -5.32 -16.41 26.83
CA ARG A 186 -5.56 -15.78 28.14
C ARG A 186 -6.82 -14.95 28.16
N SER A 187 -7.09 -14.22 27.08
CA SER A 187 -8.33 -13.47 26.90
C SER A 187 -9.54 -14.42 26.89
N LEU A 188 -9.44 -15.52 26.15
CA LEU A 188 -10.48 -16.56 26.07
C LEU A 188 -10.70 -17.29 27.39
N ASP A 189 -9.63 -17.63 28.13
CA ASP A 189 -9.70 -18.27 29.45
C ASP A 189 -10.44 -17.40 30.48
N ARG A 190 -10.38 -16.07 30.31
CA ARG A 190 -11.04 -15.08 31.17
C ARG A 190 -12.43 -14.68 30.67
N SER A 191 -12.87 -15.20 29.53
CA SER A 191 -14.09 -14.74 28.84
C SER A 191 -14.09 -13.23 28.57
N ASP A 192 -12.92 -12.63 28.35
CA ASP A 192 -12.79 -11.20 28.04
C ASP A 192 -13.04 -10.98 26.54
N ILE A 193 -14.26 -10.55 26.23
CA ILE A 193 -14.73 -10.33 24.86
C ILE A 193 -13.94 -9.21 24.18
N SER A 194 -13.64 -8.13 24.92
CA SER A 194 -12.90 -6.98 24.39
C SER A 194 -11.46 -7.37 24.06
N ALA A 195 -10.75 -8.00 25.01
CA ALA A 195 -9.39 -8.44 24.79
C ALA A 195 -9.29 -9.52 23.70
N THR A 196 -10.31 -10.38 23.54
CA THR A 196 -10.37 -11.35 22.44
C THR A 196 -10.55 -10.65 21.09
N PHE A 197 -11.42 -9.64 21.00
CA PHE A 197 -11.61 -8.86 19.78
C PHE A 197 -10.30 -8.18 19.35
N PHE A 198 -9.64 -7.47 20.26
CA PHE A 198 -8.37 -6.81 19.94
C PHE A 198 -7.26 -7.81 19.62
N ALA A 199 -7.15 -8.93 20.33
CA ALA A 199 -6.16 -9.97 20.00
C ALA A 199 -6.36 -10.52 18.57
N LYS A 200 -7.61 -10.73 18.14
CA LYS A 200 -7.91 -11.13 16.75
C LYS A 200 -7.51 -10.05 15.75
N ALA A 201 -7.85 -8.79 16.02
CA ALA A 201 -7.54 -7.66 15.14
C ALA A 201 -6.03 -7.45 14.98
N GLU A 202 -5.29 -7.41 16.09
CA GLU A 202 -3.84 -7.26 16.15
C GLU A 202 -3.11 -8.42 15.44
N PHE A 203 -3.58 -9.66 15.64
CA PHE A 203 -3.02 -10.82 14.95
C PHE A 203 -3.22 -10.72 13.43
N MET A 204 -4.42 -10.34 12.98
CA MET A 204 -4.71 -10.20 11.55
C MET A 204 -3.95 -9.03 10.92
N GLU A 205 -3.84 -7.90 11.62
CA GLU A 205 -3.02 -6.76 11.20
C GLU A 205 -1.59 -7.21 10.89
N ALA A 206 -0.98 -7.92 11.84
CA ALA A 206 0.38 -8.38 11.70
C ALA A 206 0.54 -9.45 10.62
N LEU A 207 -0.42 -10.38 10.51
CA LEU A 207 -0.44 -11.36 9.43
C LEU A 207 -0.49 -10.69 8.05
N PHE A 208 -1.34 -9.66 7.86
CA PHE A 208 -1.34 -8.89 6.61
C PHE A 208 0.02 -8.26 6.35
N GLY A 209 0.63 -7.61 7.34
CA GLY A 209 1.97 -7.04 7.24
C GLY A 209 3.03 -8.04 6.77
N VAL A 210 3.09 -9.22 7.40
CA VAL A 210 3.99 -10.31 6.98
C VAL A 210 3.73 -10.73 5.52
N LEU A 211 2.46 -10.94 5.15
CA LEU A 211 2.10 -11.39 3.81
C LEU A 211 2.40 -10.33 2.74
N PHE A 212 2.25 -9.04 3.03
CA PHE A 212 2.64 -7.97 2.11
C PHE A 212 4.16 -7.87 1.95
N LEU A 213 4.93 -7.98 3.03
CA LEU A 213 6.39 -8.03 2.98
C LEU A 213 6.89 -9.22 2.14
N PHE A 214 6.31 -10.40 2.35
CA PHE A 214 6.67 -11.60 1.60
C PHE A 214 6.33 -11.52 0.12
N ALA A 215 5.27 -10.80 -0.25
CA ALA A 215 4.89 -10.55 -1.63
C ALA A 215 5.67 -9.38 -2.27
N LYS A 216 6.49 -8.65 -1.49
CA LYS A 216 7.19 -7.42 -1.91
C LYS A 216 6.25 -6.35 -2.46
N VAL A 217 5.12 -6.15 -1.78
CA VAL A 217 4.12 -5.12 -2.11
C VAL A 217 3.82 -4.34 -0.84
N TYR A 218 3.79 -3.01 -0.89
CA TYR A 218 3.43 -2.20 0.27
C TYR A 218 1.98 -2.46 0.71
N MET A 219 1.77 -2.62 2.02
CA MET A 219 0.44 -2.88 2.56
C MET A 219 -0.45 -1.64 2.43
N PRO A 220 -1.62 -1.72 1.76
CA PRO A 220 -2.53 -0.59 1.61
C PRO A 220 -3.32 -0.32 2.89
N TYR A 221 -4.13 0.74 2.87
CA TYR A 221 -5.11 1.06 3.91
C TYR A 221 -6.02 -0.14 4.24
N TYR A 222 -6.42 -0.28 5.51
CA TYR A 222 -6.98 -1.52 6.06
C TYR A 222 -8.14 -2.11 5.26
N LYS A 223 -9.04 -1.27 4.74
CA LYS A 223 -10.21 -1.69 3.94
C LYS A 223 -9.82 -2.48 2.69
N LEU A 224 -8.66 -2.19 2.11
CA LEU A 224 -8.23 -2.75 0.82
C LEU A 224 -7.34 -3.98 0.96
N ARG A 225 -6.79 -4.26 2.15
CA ARG A 225 -5.73 -5.27 2.34
C ARG A 225 -6.11 -6.66 1.86
N TYR A 226 -7.28 -7.15 2.27
CA TYR A 226 -7.75 -8.48 1.87
C TYR A 226 -7.97 -8.57 0.36
N LYS A 227 -8.76 -7.65 -0.22
CA LYS A 227 -9.01 -7.61 -1.66
C LYS A 227 -7.70 -7.48 -2.46
N ARG A 228 -6.76 -6.67 -1.97
CA ARG A 228 -5.44 -6.48 -2.61
C ARG A 228 -4.59 -7.74 -2.55
N LEU A 229 -4.54 -8.46 -1.42
CA LEU A 229 -3.82 -9.75 -1.34
C LEU A 229 -4.41 -10.80 -2.28
N VAL A 230 -5.74 -10.83 -2.45
CA VAL A 230 -6.38 -11.71 -3.44
C VAL A 230 -6.00 -11.29 -4.87
N GLN A 231 -6.06 -9.99 -5.16
CA GLN A 231 -5.76 -9.42 -6.49
C GLN A 231 -4.31 -9.68 -6.94
N ILE A 232 -3.32 -9.63 -6.04
CA ILE A 232 -1.92 -9.94 -6.39
C ILE A 232 -1.69 -11.43 -6.70
N ASN A 233 -2.64 -12.31 -6.32
CA ASN A 233 -2.62 -13.74 -6.61
C ASN A 233 -1.29 -14.45 -6.24
N TYR A 234 -0.70 -14.08 -5.11
CA TYR A 234 0.61 -14.58 -4.66
C TYR A 234 0.52 -15.81 -3.75
N TYR A 235 -0.62 -16.02 -3.10
CA TYR A 235 -0.83 -17.04 -2.07
C TYR A 235 -1.91 -18.05 -2.49
N PRO A 236 -1.86 -19.31 -1.99
CA PRO A 236 -2.89 -20.30 -2.28
C PRO A 236 -4.24 -19.92 -1.66
N SER A 237 -5.33 -20.31 -2.32
CA SER A 237 -6.72 -20.07 -1.85
C SER A 237 -6.95 -20.55 -0.41
N GLN A 238 -6.33 -21.67 -0.02
CA GLN A 238 -6.48 -22.26 1.30
C GLN A 238 -6.07 -21.30 2.44
N LEU A 239 -5.07 -20.44 2.23
CA LEU A 239 -4.66 -19.44 3.21
C LEU A 239 -5.81 -18.45 3.47
N PHE A 240 -6.45 -17.97 2.41
CA PHE A 240 -7.56 -17.03 2.51
C PHE A 240 -8.79 -17.67 3.19
N GLU A 241 -9.06 -18.95 2.92
CA GLU A 241 -10.08 -19.70 3.63
C GLU A 241 -9.81 -19.79 5.14
N ASP A 242 -8.57 -20.07 5.53
CA ASP A 242 -8.18 -20.14 6.95
C ASP A 242 -8.25 -18.77 7.64
N MET A 243 -7.84 -17.70 6.95
CA MET A 243 -8.01 -16.33 7.43
C MET A 243 -9.49 -15.99 7.67
N ASN A 244 -10.37 -16.30 6.72
CA ASN A 244 -11.81 -16.07 6.87
C ASN A 244 -12.41 -16.89 8.01
N LYS A 245 -12.01 -18.16 8.15
CA LYS A 245 -12.41 -18.99 9.29
C LYS A 245 -11.96 -18.36 10.61
N PHE A 246 -10.75 -17.81 10.70
CA PHE A 246 -10.25 -17.17 11.92
C PHE A 246 -11.06 -15.91 12.27
N ILE A 247 -11.35 -15.08 11.27
CA ILE A 247 -12.15 -13.85 11.43
C ILE A 247 -13.54 -14.19 11.97
N LEU A 248 -14.20 -15.21 11.41
CA LEU A 248 -15.56 -15.62 11.77
C LEU A 248 -15.65 -16.47 13.04
N ALA A 249 -14.55 -17.10 13.46
CA ALA A 249 -14.54 -17.99 14.61
C ALA A 249 -14.83 -17.25 15.92
N ASN A 250 -15.70 -17.85 16.73
CA ASN A 250 -16.03 -17.42 18.09
C ASN A 250 -15.73 -18.49 19.14
N SER A 251 -15.44 -19.73 18.72
CA SER A 251 -15.11 -20.81 19.64
C SER A 251 -13.64 -20.72 20.04
N LYS A 252 -13.36 -20.98 21.33
CA LYS A 252 -11.99 -21.04 21.86
C LYS A 252 -11.13 -22.06 21.11
N LYS A 253 -11.70 -23.23 20.80
CA LYS A 253 -10.99 -24.31 20.10
C LYS A 253 -10.55 -23.86 18.70
N ASP A 254 -11.46 -23.27 17.92
CA ASP A 254 -11.17 -22.89 16.54
C ASP A 254 -10.22 -21.70 16.48
N LEU A 255 -10.40 -20.70 17.35
CA LEU A 255 -9.53 -19.54 17.41
C LEU A 255 -8.07 -19.91 17.70
N LEU A 256 -7.84 -20.78 18.69
CA LEU A 256 -6.49 -21.24 19.04
C LEU A 256 -5.88 -22.12 17.96
N TYR A 257 -6.68 -23.02 17.36
CA TYR A 257 -6.22 -23.85 16.26
C TYR A 257 -5.82 -23.03 15.03
N LEU A 258 -6.67 -22.06 14.63
CA LEU A 258 -6.45 -21.24 13.45
C LEU A 258 -5.31 -20.23 13.64
N SER A 259 -5.17 -19.63 14.83
CA SER A 259 -4.02 -18.77 15.12
C SER A 259 -2.70 -19.52 15.01
N GLU A 260 -2.65 -20.76 15.51
CA GLU A 260 -1.47 -21.61 15.42
C GLU A 260 -1.20 -22.05 13.98
N LYS A 261 -2.23 -22.50 13.26
CA LYS A 261 -2.13 -22.90 11.84
C LYS A 261 -1.58 -21.77 10.96
N LEU A 262 -2.09 -20.55 11.13
CA LEU A 262 -1.62 -19.38 10.39
C LEU A 262 -0.19 -18.97 10.79
N SER A 263 0.19 -19.18 12.06
CA SER A 263 1.55 -18.95 12.54
C SER A 263 2.55 -19.95 11.95
N ILE A 264 2.17 -21.24 11.88
CA ILE A 264 2.95 -22.28 11.22
C ILE A 264 3.12 -21.99 9.72
N TYR A 265 2.07 -21.52 9.04
CA TYR A 265 2.16 -21.12 7.64
C TYR A 265 3.24 -20.04 7.42
N VAL A 266 3.28 -19.02 8.29
CA VAL A 266 4.33 -17.99 8.25
C VAL A 266 5.71 -18.57 8.54
N LYS A 267 5.84 -19.40 9.58
CA LYS A 267 7.09 -20.12 9.91
C LYS A 267 7.63 -20.91 8.73
N ASP A 268 6.76 -21.65 8.03
CA ASP A 268 7.18 -22.50 6.92
C ASP A 268 7.72 -21.67 5.75
N ILE A 269 7.14 -20.49 5.48
CA ILE A 269 7.70 -19.53 4.51
C ILE A 269 9.06 -18.99 4.97
N LEU A 270 9.19 -18.62 6.25
CA LEU A 270 10.47 -18.15 6.80
C LEU A 270 11.57 -19.19 6.63
N LYS A 271 11.27 -20.46 6.89
CA LYS A 271 12.20 -21.58 6.72
C LYS A 271 12.50 -21.85 5.25
N TYR A 272 11.47 -21.93 4.40
CA TYR A 272 11.64 -22.15 2.97
C TYR A 272 12.55 -21.10 2.33
N ARG A 273 12.42 -19.84 2.76
CA ARG A 273 13.25 -18.72 2.28
C ARG A 273 14.58 -18.56 3.03
N SER A 274 14.91 -19.47 3.95
CA SER A 274 16.12 -19.40 4.77
C SER A 274 16.28 -18.07 5.53
N ILE A 275 15.17 -17.44 5.91
CA ILE A 275 15.17 -16.20 6.70
C ILE A 275 15.55 -16.49 8.15
N THR A 276 15.14 -17.66 8.67
CA THR A 276 15.43 -18.16 10.02
C THR A 276 15.80 -19.64 9.98
N ARG A 277 16.54 -20.11 10.98
CA ARG A 277 16.98 -21.51 11.14
C ARG A 277 16.22 -22.25 12.23
N SER A 278 15.52 -21.54 13.12
CA SER A 278 14.71 -22.16 14.17
C SER A 278 13.63 -23.11 13.61
N ASN A 279 13.33 -24.17 14.36
CA ASN A 279 12.21 -25.08 14.12
C ASN A 279 11.06 -24.87 15.13
N ASP A 280 11.19 -23.90 16.03
CA ASP A 280 10.17 -23.56 17.03
C ASP A 280 8.86 -23.16 16.35
N ASP A 281 7.72 -23.59 16.89
CA ASP A 281 6.42 -23.18 16.40
C ASP A 281 6.06 -21.76 16.87
N PHE A 282 6.71 -21.29 17.93
CA PHE A 282 6.45 -19.96 18.48
C PHE A 282 7.18 -18.86 17.68
N LEU A 283 6.41 -17.95 17.08
CA LEU A 283 6.92 -16.91 16.19
C LEU A 283 7.83 -15.88 16.87
N LEU A 284 7.80 -15.78 18.21
CA LEU A 284 8.72 -14.91 18.96
C LEU A 284 10.19 -15.32 18.72
N THR A 285 10.47 -16.62 18.67
CA THR A 285 11.82 -17.14 18.42
C THR A 285 12.32 -16.69 17.05
N HIS A 286 11.44 -16.74 16.04
CA HIS A 286 11.74 -16.23 14.70
C HIS A 286 11.90 -14.72 14.66
N ALA A 287 11.05 -13.97 15.37
CA ALA A 287 11.13 -12.51 15.47
C ALA A 287 12.50 -12.05 16.01
N ILE A 288 13.00 -12.72 17.06
CA ILE A 288 14.31 -12.44 17.66
C ILE A 288 15.44 -12.80 16.68
N GLU A 289 15.36 -13.95 16.01
CA GLU A 289 16.37 -14.36 15.03
C GLU A 289 16.45 -13.37 13.86
N VAL A 290 15.31 -12.95 13.32
CA VAL A 290 15.24 -11.92 12.27
C VAL A 290 15.84 -10.60 12.76
N GLN A 291 15.47 -10.13 13.96
CA GLN A 291 16.04 -8.89 14.52
C GLN A 291 17.57 -8.96 14.63
N ASN A 292 18.11 -10.07 15.11
CA ASN A 292 19.55 -10.25 15.28
C ASN A 292 20.31 -10.33 13.95
N SER A 293 19.63 -10.72 12.86
CA SER A 293 20.21 -10.79 11.52
C SER A 293 20.39 -9.44 10.83
N ILE A 294 19.81 -8.37 11.37
CA ILE A 294 19.91 -7.00 10.81
C ILE A 294 21.37 -6.54 10.86
N LYS A 295 21.89 -6.07 9.72
CA LYS A 295 23.30 -5.64 9.58
C LYS A 295 23.51 -4.23 10.10
N ASN A 296 22.61 -3.31 9.79
CA ASN A 296 22.64 -1.94 10.24
C ASN A 296 22.42 -1.86 11.76
N PRO A 297 23.43 -1.40 12.54
CA PRO A 297 23.35 -1.42 14.00
C PRO A 297 22.31 -0.46 14.56
N GLN A 298 22.01 0.64 13.87
CA GLN A 298 20.99 1.60 14.30
C GLN A 298 19.59 0.98 14.17
N ILE A 299 19.32 0.30 13.05
CA ILE A 299 18.05 -0.40 12.84
C ILE A 299 17.92 -1.59 13.81
N ARG A 300 19.00 -2.35 14.01
CA ARG A 300 19.01 -3.47 14.96
C ARG A 300 18.76 -3.04 16.40
N ALA A 301 19.15 -1.83 16.78
CA ALA A 301 18.91 -1.29 18.11
C ALA A 301 17.45 -0.82 18.34
N ILE A 302 16.65 -0.68 17.29
CA ILE A 302 15.21 -0.37 17.42
C ILE A 302 14.53 -1.54 18.14
N ASN A 303 13.78 -1.22 19.20
CA ASN A 303 13.07 -2.22 20.00
C ASN A 303 12.24 -3.17 19.12
N LEU A 304 12.26 -4.46 19.44
CA LEU A 304 11.57 -5.51 18.69
C LEU A 304 10.10 -5.17 18.43
N VAL A 305 9.41 -4.57 19.42
CA VAL A 305 7.98 -4.25 19.37
C VAL A 305 7.63 -3.03 18.51
N LYS A 306 8.65 -2.34 17.95
CA LYS A 306 8.48 -1.15 17.10
C LYS A 306 8.97 -1.45 15.69
N GLY A 307 8.58 -0.61 14.74
CA GLY A 307 9.16 -0.57 13.40
C GLY A 307 8.37 -1.30 12.33
N ASN A 308 7.15 -1.75 12.64
CA ASN A 308 6.11 -2.06 11.68
C ASN A 308 5.24 -0.83 11.40
#